data_AF-A0A357ND68-F1
#
_entry.id   AF-A0A357ND68-F1
#
_cell.length_a   1.000
_cell.length_b   1.000
_cell.length_c   1.000
_cell.angle_alpha   90.00
_cell.angle_beta   90.00
_cell.angle_gamma   90.00
#
_symmetry.space_group_name_H-M   'P 1'
#
loop_
_entity.id
_entity.type
_entity.pdbx_description
1 polymer ?
#
loop_
_entity_poly.entity_id
_entity_poly.type
_entity_poly.pdbx_seq_one_letter_code
_entity_poly.pdbx_strand_id
1 'polypeptide(L)'
;MANKVPDFKSHEEEAEFWATANTLDYIDETEEIDVTLDPALQKKMRPVTIRLRNTQIDALKAIAARKDIPYQTMVRSWITEKLQEELGIKPSRKGPSMKKVTKKV
;
A
#
# COMPACT_ATOMS: atom_id res chain seq x y z
N MET A 1 23.44 13.98 -25.20
CA MET A 1 22.85 13.42 -26.44
C MET A 1 21.81 12.45 -25.95
N ALA A 2 20.53 12.83 -25.99
CA ALA A 2 19.45 11.94 -25.55
C ALA A 2 19.29 10.84 -26.60
N ASN A 3 19.24 9.58 -26.16
CA ASN A 3 19.00 8.45 -27.05
C ASN A 3 17.51 8.31 -27.28
N LYS A 4 17.11 8.05 -28.52
CA LYS A 4 15.71 7.82 -28.88
C LYS A 4 15.33 6.36 -28.60
N VAL A 5 14.20 6.14 -27.94
CA VAL A 5 13.64 4.81 -27.72
C VAL A 5 13.30 4.18 -29.09
N PRO A 6 13.80 2.98 -29.40
CA PRO A 6 13.53 2.32 -30.67
C PRO A 6 12.09 1.78 -30.73
N ASP A 7 11.50 1.74 -31.93
CA ASP A 7 10.18 1.12 -32.14
C ASP A 7 10.28 -0.41 -31.99
N PHE A 8 9.76 -0.96 -30.89
CA PHE A 8 9.75 -2.41 -30.64
C PHE A 8 8.63 -3.10 -31.43
N LYS A 9 8.92 -4.29 -31.98
CA LYS A 9 7.92 -5.08 -32.73
C LYS A 9 7.18 -6.07 -31.83
N SER A 10 7.75 -6.40 -30.66
CA SER A 10 7.18 -7.34 -29.69
C SER A 10 7.46 -6.87 -28.25
N HIS A 11 6.56 -7.24 -27.34
CA HIS A 11 6.70 -6.96 -25.91
C HIS A 11 7.89 -7.73 -25.27
N GLU A 12 8.32 -8.83 -25.86
CA GLU A 12 9.51 -9.58 -25.42
C GLU A 12 10.80 -8.81 -25.72
N GLU A 13 10.88 -8.19 -26.90
CA GLU A 13 12.00 -7.35 -27.34
C GLU A 13 12.15 -6.08 -26.49
N GLU A 14 11.02 -5.48 -26.11
CA GLU A 14 10.97 -4.35 -25.19
C GLU A 14 11.49 -4.72 -23.79
N ALA A 15 11.10 -5.89 -23.26
CA ALA A 15 11.54 -6.33 -21.93
C ALA A 15 13.05 -6.62 -21.88
N GLU A 16 13.61 -7.26 -22.92
CA GLU A 16 15.04 -7.52 -23.02
C GLU A 16 15.86 -6.23 -23.18
N PHE A 17 15.32 -5.27 -23.93
CA PHE A 17 15.90 -3.93 -24.07
C PHE A 17 15.94 -3.20 -22.72
N TRP A 18 14.83 -3.11 -21.99
CA TRP A 18 14.78 -2.45 -20.68
C TRP A 18 15.54 -3.18 -19.57
N ALA A 19 15.76 -4.49 -19.71
CA ALA A 19 16.61 -5.25 -18.79
C ALA A 19 18.10 -4.88 -18.93
N THR A 20 18.51 -4.39 -20.10
CA THR A 20 19.91 -4.11 -20.44
C THR A 20 20.20 -2.60 -20.53
N ALA A 21 19.20 -1.79 -20.89
CA ALA A 21 19.33 -0.35 -21.07
C ALA A 21 19.29 0.41 -19.73
N ASN A 22 20.12 1.44 -19.61
CA ASN A 22 20.07 2.35 -18.47
C ASN A 22 18.92 3.35 -18.67
N THR A 23 17.87 3.24 -17.86
CA THR A 23 16.66 4.08 -17.89
C THR A 23 16.94 5.59 -17.78
N LEU A 24 18.11 6.00 -17.29
CA LEU A 24 18.49 7.42 -17.19
C LEU A 24 18.82 8.05 -18.55
N ASP A 25 19.19 7.25 -19.56
CA ASP A 25 19.57 7.76 -20.89
C ASP A 25 18.35 8.08 -21.78
N TYR A 26 17.15 7.74 -21.32
CA TYR A 26 15.87 7.89 -22.03
C TYR A 26 14.86 8.79 -21.28
N ILE A 27 15.30 9.44 -20.21
CA ILE A 27 14.41 10.21 -19.31
C ILE A 27 13.77 11.43 -20.01
N ASP A 28 14.44 12.00 -21.01
CA ASP A 28 13.92 13.11 -21.82
C ASP A 28 12.75 12.70 -22.73
N GLU A 29 12.53 11.40 -22.95
CA GLU A 29 11.41 10.86 -23.75
C GLU A 29 10.31 10.24 -22.85
N THR A 30 10.51 10.19 -21.54
CA THR A 30 9.47 9.75 -20.60
C THR A 30 8.57 10.91 -20.19
N GLU A 31 7.25 10.74 -20.33
CA GLU A 31 6.28 11.70 -19.81
C GLU A 31 6.08 11.48 -18.31
N GLU A 32 6.13 12.57 -17.53
CA GLU A 32 5.73 12.54 -16.12
C GLU A 32 4.25 12.17 -16.02
N ILE A 33 3.98 10.93 -15.61
CA ILE A 33 2.63 10.54 -15.22
C ILE A 33 2.32 11.13 -13.85
N ASP A 34 1.38 12.06 -13.79
CA ASP A 34 0.81 12.51 -12.52
C ASP A 34 -0.03 11.38 -11.92
N VAL A 35 0.61 10.54 -11.11
CA VAL A 35 -0.07 9.48 -10.38
C VAL A 35 -0.82 10.12 -9.22
N THR A 36 -2.01 10.64 -9.50
CA THR A 36 -2.92 11.06 -8.44
C THR A 36 -3.37 9.80 -7.68
N LEU A 37 -2.80 9.54 -6.50
CA LEU A 37 -3.31 8.50 -5.61
C LEU A 37 -4.79 8.79 -5.34
N ASP A 38 -5.65 7.82 -5.65
CA ASP A 38 -7.09 7.91 -5.43
C ASP A 38 -7.36 8.39 -3.98
N PRO A 39 -8.03 9.54 -3.78
CA PRO A 39 -8.36 10.04 -2.44
C PRO A 39 -9.18 9.05 -1.60
N ALA A 40 -9.85 8.07 -2.22
CA ALA A 40 -10.52 6.97 -1.50
C ALA A 40 -9.53 6.01 -0.81
N LEU A 41 -8.26 5.97 -1.23
CA LEU A 41 -7.18 5.25 -0.54
C LEU A 41 -6.72 5.97 0.74
N GLN A 42 -6.99 7.28 0.89
CA GLN A 42 -6.80 7.96 2.17
C GLN A 42 -7.89 7.49 3.14
N LYS A 43 -7.58 6.42 3.89
CA LYS A 43 -8.39 5.98 5.03
C LYS A 43 -8.58 7.16 5.98
N LYS A 44 -9.74 7.83 5.92
CA LYS A 44 -10.09 8.92 6.82
C LYS A 44 -10.12 8.40 8.25
N MET A 45 -9.10 8.74 9.04
CA MET A 45 -9.07 8.46 10.48
C MET A 45 -9.78 9.58 11.23
N ARG A 46 -10.61 9.22 12.20
CA ARG A 46 -11.27 10.19 13.09
C ARG A 46 -10.77 9.99 14.53
N PRO A 47 -10.34 11.06 15.24
CA PRO A 47 -9.96 10.94 16.63
C PRO A 47 -11.18 10.58 17.49
N VAL A 48 -10.98 9.71 18.46
CA VAL A 48 -12.00 9.32 19.44
C VAL A 48 -11.41 9.40 20.85
N THR A 49 -12.18 9.97 21.77
CA THR A 49 -11.81 10.05 23.18
C THR A 49 -12.50 8.92 23.94
N ILE A 50 -11.73 8.01 24.53
CA ILE A 50 -12.23 6.88 25.32
C ILE A 50 -11.64 7.00 26.74
N ARG A 51 -12.48 6.81 27.76
CA ARG A 51 -12.02 6.77 29.15
C ARG A 51 -11.54 5.38 29.50
N LEU A 52 -10.31 5.28 29.99
CA LEU A 52 -9.69 4.05 30.49
C LEU A 52 -9.12 4.32 31.88
N ARG A 53 -9.04 3.29 32.72
CA ARG A 53 -8.34 3.41 34.01
C ARG A 53 -6.83 3.49 33.77
N ASN A 54 -6.10 4.18 34.66
CA ASN A 54 -4.64 4.29 34.57
C ASN A 54 -3.96 2.92 34.48
N THR A 55 -4.41 1.94 35.28
CA THR A 55 -3.86 0.58 35.28
C THR A 55 -4.00 -0.13 33.93
N GLN A 56 -5.05 0.17 33.17
CA GLN A 56 -5.26 -0.39 31.83
C GLN A 56 -4.30 0.25 30.83
N ILE A 57 -4.10 1.56 30.91
CA ILE A 57 -3.17 2.29 30.04
C ILE A 57 -1.73 1.80 30.26
N ASP A 58 -1.33 1.60 31.51
CA ASP A 58 0.00 1.11 31.85
C ASP A 58 0.24 -0.32 31.35
N ALA A 59 -0.76 -1.20 31.54
CA ALA A 59 -0.72 -2.56 31.00
C ALA A 59 -0.62 -2.56 29.46
N LEU A 60 -1.39 -1.71 28.78
CA LEU A 60 -1.32 -1.56 27.31
C LEU A 60 0.07 -1.14 26.84
N LYS A 61 0.67 -0.16 27.51
CA LYS A 61 2.04 0.30 27.19
C LYS A 61 3.08 -0.79 27.41
N ALA A 62 2.97 -1.55 28.51
CA ALA A 62 3.90 -2.64 28.80
C ALA A 62 3.83 -3.76 27.75
N ILE A 63 2.62 -4.14 27.32
CA ILE A 63 2.43 -5.16 26.28
C ILE A 63 2.93 -4.66 24.93
N ALA A 64 2.65 -3.40 24.59
CA ALA A 64 3.09 -2.77 23.36
C ALA A 64 4.62 -2.74 23.23
N ALA A 65 5.31 -2.36 24.31
CA ALA A 65 6.77 -2.36 24.37
C ALA A 65 7.36 -3.76 24.16
N ARG A 66 6.75 -4.80 24.73
CA ARG A 66 7.19 -6.20 24.51
C ARG A 66 7.00 -6.67 23.08
N LYS A 67 6.02 -6.09 22.36
CA LYS A 67 5.73 -6.41 20.96
C LYS A 67 6.48 -5.52 19.97
N ASP A 68 7.26 -4.56 20.47
CA ASP A 68 7.95 -3.54 19.67
C ASP A 68 7.02 -2.77 18.71
N ILE A 69 5.79 -2.48 19.17
CA ILE A 69 4.77 -1.76 18.39
C ILE A 69 4.23 -0.60 19.23
N PRO A 70 3.94 0.58 18.66
CA PRO A 70 3.29 1.66 19.39
C PRO A 70 1.94 1.25 19.99
N TYR A 71 1.69 1.58 21.26
CA TYR A 71 0.46 1.15 21.96
C TYR A 71 -0.83 1.57 21.25
N GLN A 72 -0.85 2.76 20.62
CA GLN A 72 -2.01 3.24 19.85
C GLN A 72 -2.29 2.37 18.63
N THR A 73 -1.23 1.95 17.92
CA THR A 73 -1.33 1.03 16.78
C THR A 73 -1.85 -0.33 17.23
N MET A 74 -1.34 -0.85 18.35
CA MET A 74 -1.77 -2.12 18.92
C MET A 74 -3.26 -2.08 19.32
N VAL A 75 -3.68 -1.04 20.06
CA VAL A 75 -5.08 -0.85 20.46
C VAL A 75 -6.00 -0.80 19.23
N ARG A 76 -5.59 -0.09 18.19
CA ARG A 76 -6.34 -0.04 16.92
C ARG A 76 -6.47 -1.41 16.26
N SER A 77 -5.41 -2.23 16.28
CA SER A 77 -5.46 -3.61 15.75
C SER A 77 -6.49 -4.43 16.51
N TRP A 78 -6.44 -4.42 17.85
CA TRP A 78 -7.37 -5.18 18.67
C TRP A 78 -8.82 -4.75 18.51
N ILE A 79 -9.09 -3.45 18.39
CA ILE A 79 -10.43 -2.95 18.10
C ILE A 79 -10.91 -3.48 16.74
N THR A 80 -10.04 -3.47 15.73
CA THR A 80 -10.37 -3.96 14.39
C THR A 80 -10.64 -5.47 14.40
N GLU A 81 -9.81 -6.25 15.07
CA GLU A 81 -9.97 -7.70 15.23
C GLU A 81 -11.31 -8.02 15.91
N LYS A 82 -11.62 -7.33 17.01
CA LYS A 82 -12.89 -7.53 17.74
C LYS A 82 -14.11 -7.10 16.92
N LEU A 83 -14.03 -5.99 16.18
CA LEU A 83 -15.12 -5.60 15.27
C LEU A 83 -15.34 -6.61 14.16
N GLN A 84 -14.28 -7.20 13.60
CA GLN A 84 -14.41 -8.24 12.58
C GLN A 84 -15.08 -9.50 13.12
N GLU A 85 -14.73 -9.90 14.34
CA GLU A 85 -15.33 -11.02 15.07
C GLU A 85 -16.83 -10.79 15.28
N GLU A 86 -17.22 -9.64 15.84
CA GLU A 86 -18.62 -9.30 16.13
C GLU A 86 -19.47 -9.11 14.86
N LEU A 87 -18.89 -8.56 13.79
CA LEU A 87 -19.58 -8.36 12.51
C LEU A 87 -19.59 -9.62 11.62
N GLY A 88 -18.94 -10.71 12.03
CA GLY A 88 -18.79 -11.92 11.23
C GLY A 88 -18.03 -11.71 9.91
N ILE A 89 -17.25 -10.62 9.81
CA ILE A 89 -16.49 -10.28 8.61
C ILE A 89 -15.24 -11.15 8.59
N LYS A 90 -15.24 -12.21 7.78
CA LYS A 90 -14.00 -12.95 7.49
C LYS A 90 -12.98 -11.97 6.89
N PRO A 91 -11.70 -11.99 7.33
CA PRO A 91 -10.69 -11.12 6.74
C PRO A 91 -10.61 -11.43 5.25
N SER A 92 -11.14 -10.52 4.41
CA SER A 92 -10.96 -10.63 2.98
C SER A 92 -9.47 -10.46 2.75
N ARG A 93 -8.78 -11.54 2.35
CA ARG A 93 -7.44 -11.47 1.79
C ARG A 93 -7.51 -10.74 0.45
N LYS A 94 -7.83 -9.45 0.46
CA LYS A 94 -7.58 -8.58 -0.67
C LYS A 94 -6.11 -8.20 -0.59
N GLY A 95 -5.26 -9.13 -1.05
CA GLY A 95 -3.97 -8.72 -1.61
C GLY A 95 -4.22 -7.74 -2.75
N PRO A 96 -3.22 -6.93 -3.14
CA PRO A 96 -3.38 -5.97 -4.23
C PRO A 96 -3.93 -6.69 -5.46
N SER A 97 -5.17 -6.36 -5.82
CA SER A 97 -5.83 -6.91 -6.99
C SER A 97 -5.16 -6.30 -8.21
N MET A 98 -4.17 -7.00 -8.78
CA MET A 98 -3.73 -6.75 -10.16
C MET A 98 -4.97 -6.82 -11.04
N LYS A 99 -5.46 -5.65 -11.50
CA LYS A 99 -6.52 -5.59 -12.50
C LYS A 99 -5.95 -6.30 -13.74
N LYS A 100 -6.49 -7.47 -14.08
CA LYS A 100 -6.22 -8.09 -15.38
C LYS A 100 -6.74 -7.12 -16.44
N VAL A 101 -5.82 -6.46 -17.14
CA VAL A 101 -6.16 -5.68 -18.33
C VAL A 101 -6.59 -6.69 -19.39
N THR A 102 -7.91 -6.87 -19.55
CA THR A 102 -8.47 -7.63 -20.67
C THR A 102 -8.32 -6.77 -21.91
N LYS A 103 -7.34 -7.10 -22.76
CA LYS A 103 -7.26 -6.60 -24.14
C LYS A 103 -8.43 -7.21 -24.91
N LYS A 104 -9.42 -6.37 -25.22
CA LYS A 104 -10.56 -6.74 -26.07
C LYS A 104 -10.12 -6.62 -27.53
N VAL A 105 -10.50 -7.65 -28.29
CA VAL A 105 -10.22 -7.91 -29.72
C VAL A 105 -10.52 -6.71 -30.60
#